data_AF-A0A929F305-F1
#
_entry.id   AF-A0A929F305-F1
#
_cell.length_a   1.000
_cell.length_b   1.000
_cell.length_c   1.000
_cell.angle_alpha   90.00
_cell.angle_beta   90.00
_cell.angle_gamma   90.00
#
_symmetry.space_group_name_H-M   'P 1'
#
loop_
_entity.id
_entity.type
_entity.pdbx_description
1 polymer ?
#
loop_
_entity_poly.entity_id
_entity_poly.type
_entity_poly.pdbx_seq_one_letter_code
_entity_poly.pdbx_strand_id
1 'polypeptide(L)'
;MEVTVLVQTTDKAFEILEKARDEARELLYSSAKLTSETKSLIEKREARAIFSDARQKRLAIRNFIITTFVLFAFWILLSGRFDAFHLILGIICTLLVSYLSHDLLFANIRVGDITIRARRFFAAAPWFLGQIFLANLHVAYLALSPKMPIDPQIIRFKTKLESDISWVALANSITLTPGTITMDIREGEFFVHALDRKVAYDLNTGKMEDKIAHVFMEADHIYIQDVLDVARIFGALK
;
A
#
# COMPACT_ATOMS: atom_id res chain seq x y z
N MET A 1 -55.72 35.81 -54.06
CA MET A 1 -55.19 35.95 -52.68
C MET A 1 -55.12 34.59 -51.98
N GLU A 2 -56.15 33.73 -52.11
CA GLU A 2 -56.16 32.41 -51.45
C GLU A 2 -55.11 31.41 -51.95
N VAL A 3 -54.83 31.34 -53.26
CA VAL A 3 -53.85 30.37 -53.82
C VAL A 3 -52.41 30.65 -53.35
N THR A 4 -52.01 31.93 -53.27
CA THR A 4 -50.67 32.32 -52.81
C THR A 4 -50.45 31.99 -51.34
N VAL A 5 -51.48 32.18 -50.50
CA VAL A 5 -51.43 31.79 -49.08
C VAL A 5 -51.33 30.27 -48.94
N LEU A 6 -52.05 29.51 -49.76
CA LEU A 6 -52.02 28.05 -49.75
C LEU A 6 -50.66 27.46 -50.17
N VAL A 7 -50.00 28.08 -51.16
CA VAL A 7 -48.65 27.69 -51.59
C VAL A 7 -47.63 27.99 -50.49
N GLN A 8 -47.68 29.20 -49.90
CA GLN A 8 -46.78 29.58 -48.80
C GLN A 8 -46.96 28.70 -47.55
N THR A 9 -48.18 28.30 -47.21
CA THR A 9 -48.41 27.39 -46.08
C THR A 9 -47.94 25.97 -46.39
N THR A 10 -48.06 25.52 -47.65
CA THR A 10 -47.56 24.21 -48.08
C THR A 10 -46.03 24.16 -48.07
N ASP A 11 -45.35 25.19 -48.57
CA ASP A 11 -43.89 25.29 -48.54
C ASP A 11 -43.36 25.33 -47.10
N LYS A 12 -44.02 26.09 -46.23
CA LYS A 12 -43.66 26.14 -44.80
C LYS A 12 -43.90 24.82 -44.09
N ALA A 13 -44.99 24.11 -44.42
CA ALA A 13 -45.25 22.78 -43.91
C ALA A 13 -44.20 21.77 -44.40
N PHE A 14 -43.77 21.88 -45.66
CA PHE A 14 -42.71 21.06 -46.23
C PHE A 14 -41.36 21.32 -45.54
N GLU A 15 -41.00 22.59 -45.32
CA GLU A 15 -39.79 22.98 -44.60
C GLU A 15 -39.76 22.45 -43.15
N ILE A 16 -40.89 22.52 -42.44
CA ILE A 16 -41.03 21.94 -41.09
C ILE A 16 -40.86 20.42 -41.12
N LEU A 17 -41.46 19.73 -42.11
CA LEU A 17 -41.32 18.28 -42.26
C LEU A 17 -39.89 17.87 -42.61
N GLU A 18 -39.21 18.63 -43.45
CA GLU A 18 -37.82 18.39 -43.83
C GLU A 18 -36.88 18.57 -42.63
N LYS A 19 -37.07 19.64 -41.86
CA LYS A 19 -36.33 19.87 -40.62
C LYS A 19 -36.58 18.76 -39.59
N ALA A 20 -37.84 18.35 -39.40
CA ALA A 20 -38.19 17.27 -38.48
C ALA A 20 -37.59 15.92 -38.90
N ARG A 21 -37.50 15.65 -40.21
CA ARG A 21 -36.85 14.46 -40.76
C ARG A 21 -35.35 14.45 -40.46
N ASP A 22 -34.68 15.58 -40.61
CA ASP A 22 -33.24 15.67 -40.39
C ASP A 22 -32.89 15.59 -38.90
N GLU A 23 -33.69 16.22 -38.02
CA GLU A 23 -33.58 16.03 -36.56
C GLU A 23 -33.81 14.56 -36.17
N ALA A 24 -34.80 13.88 -36.74
CA ALA A 24 -35.05 12.47 -36.47
C ALA A 24 -33.88 11.57 -36.91
N ARG A 25 -33.23 11.89 -38.05
CA ARG A 25 -32.04 11.16 -38.52
C ARG A 25 -30.84 11.32 -37.59
N GLU A 26 -30.58 12.55 -37.12
CA GLU A 26 -29.52 12.82 -36.14
C GLU A 26 -29.74 12.06 -34.83
N LEU A 27 -30.98 12.04 -34.33
CA LEU A 27 -31.34 11.29 -33.13
C LEU A 27 -31.16 9.77 -33.34
N LEU A 28 -31.55 9.24 -34.50
CA LEU A 28 -31.34 7.83 -34.84
C LEU A 28 -29.85 7.49 -34.95
N TYR A 29 -29.04 8.34 -35.55
CA TYR A 29 -27.60 8.13 -35.65
C TYR A 29 -26.93 8.19 -34.27
N SER A 30 -27.26 9.18 -33.46
CA SER A 30 -26.75 9.34 -32.09
C SER A 30 -27.13 8.14 -31.20
N SER A 31 -28.39 7.70 -31.25
CA SER A 31 -28.84 6.53 -30.47
C SER A 31 -28.16 5.23 -30.92
N ALA A 32 -27.98 5.01 -32.23
CA ALA A 32 -27.24 3.87 -32.75
C ALA A 32 -25.76 3.90 -32.31
N LYS A 33 -25.12 5.08 -32.38
CA LYS A 33 -23.73 5.28 -31.94
C LYS A 33 -23.58 5.00 -30.44
N LEU A 34 -24.43 5.60 -29.59
CA LEU A 34 -24.44 5.37 -28.15
C LEU A 34 -24.68 3.89 -27.82
N THR A 35 -25.56 3.21 -28.55
CA THR A 35 -25.80 1.77 -28.39
C THR A 35 -24.56 0.94 -28.73
N SER A 36 -23.83 1.30 -29.78
CA SER A 36 -22.57 0.60 -30.13
C SER A 36 -21.46 0.85 -29.11
N GLU A 37 -21.30 2.10 -28.64
CA GLU A 37 -20.30 2.47 -27.64
C GLU A 37 -20.58 1.78 -26.31
N THR A 38 -21.84 1.81 -25.85
CA THR A 38 -22.26 1.12 -24.62
C THR A 38 -22.03 -0.39 -24.71
N LYS A 39 -22.38 -1.04 -25.82
CA LYS A 39 -22.10 -2.47 -26.02
C LYS A 39 -20.60 -2.78 -25.93
N SER A 40 -19.75 -1.97 -26.57
CA SER A 40 -18.29 -2.13 -26.51
C SER A 40 -17.71 -1.91 -25.10
N LEU A 41 -18.31 -1.00 -24.32
CA LEU A 41 -17.91 -0.75 -22.93
C LEU A 41 -18.34 -1.90 -22.01
N ILE A 42 -19.51 -2.48 -22.23
CA ILE A 42 -20.01 -3.65 -21.50
C ILE A 42 -19.09 -4.85 -21.77
N GLU A 43 -18.79 -5.17 -23.02
CA GLU A 43 -17.87 -6.27 -23.38
C GLU A 43 -16.48 -6.07 -22.75
N LYS A 44 -15.93 -4.84 -22.77
CA LYS A 44 -14.66 -4.52 -22.10
C LYS A 44 -14.73 -4.62 -20.57
N ARG A 45 -15.91 -4.38 -19.96
CA ARG A 45 -16.12 -4.53 -18.52
C ARG A 45 -16.22 -6.01 -18.14
N GLU A 46 -17.00 -6.79 -18.89
CA GLU A 46 -17.15 -8.23 -18.67
C GLU A 46 -15.82 -8.96 -18.84
N ALA A 47 -15.08 -8.69 -19.93
CA ALA A 47 -13.76 -9.26 -20.13
C ALA A 47 -12.83 -8.91 -18.96
N ARG A 48 -12.78 -7.64 -18.52
CA ARG A 48 -11.99 -7.24 -17.35
C ARG A 48 -12.42 -7.92 -16.06
N ALA A 49 -13.73 -8.10 -15.84
CA ALA A 49 -14.28 -8.74 -14.65
C ALA A 49 -13.89 -10.24 -14.59
N ILE A 50 -13.94 -10.94 -15.72
CA ILE A 50 -13.52 -12.35 -15.82
C ILE A 50 -12.02 -12.47 -15.54
N PHE A 51 -11.19 -11.61 -16.14
CA PHE A 51 -9.74 -11.61 -15.88
C PHE A 51 -9.41 -11.23 -14.43
N SER A 52 -10.14 -10.31 -13.81
CA SER A 52 -9.93 -9.93 -12.41
C SER A 52 -10.35 -11.04 -11.45
N ASP A 53 -11.47 -11.73 -11.69
CA ASP A 53 -11.94 -12.84 -10.84
C ASP A 53 -10.96 -14.03 -10.88
N ALA A 54 -10.49 -14.41 -12.08
CA ALA A 54 -9.48 -15.46 -12.23
C ALA A 54 -8.16 -15.10 -11.54
N ARG A 55 -7.73 -13.83 -11.63
CA ARG A 55 -6.54 -13.34 -10.93
C ARG A 55 -6.73 -13.35 -9.42
N GLN A 56 -7.89 -12.94 -8.92
CA GLN A 56 -8.21 -12.88 -7.49
C GLN A 56 -8.27 -14.28 -6.87
N LYS A 57 -8.92 -15.24 -7.53
CA LYS A 57 -8.92 -16.65 -7.09
C LYS A 57 -7.51 -17.23 -7.06
N ARG A 58 -6.69 -16.98 -8.08
CA ARG A 58 -5.29 -17.42 -8.10
C ARG A 58 -4.48 -16.78 -6.97
N LEU A 59 -4.74 -15.51 -6.66
CA LEU A 59 -4.09 -14.80 -5.56
C LEU A 59 -4.49 -15.38 -4.21
N ALA A 60 -5.78 -15.63 -3.98
CA ALA A 60 -6.32 -16.23 -2.77
C ALA A 60 -5.76 -17.64 -2.52
N ILE A 61 -5.78 -18.51 -3.53
CA ILE A 61 -5.20 -19.87 -3.43
C ILE A 61 -3.71 -19.80 -3.11
N ARG A 62 -2.98 -18.89 -3.76
CA ARG A 62 -1.55 -18.70 -3.49
C ARG A 62 -1.32 -18.23 -2.05
N ASN A 63 -2.07 -17.23 -1.59
CA ASN A 63 -1.96 -16.70 -0.23
C ASN A 63 -2.31 -17.76 0.81
N PHE A 64 -3.33 -18.59 0.55
CA PHE A 64 -3.69 -19.73 1.39
C PHE A 64 -2.55 -20.77 1.47
N ILE A 65 -1.95 -21.16 0.34
CA ILE A 65 -0.84 -22.13 0.34
C ILE A 65 0.36 -21.58 1.11
N ILE A 66 0.76 -20.33 0.84
CA ILE A 66 1.90 -19.70 1.53
C ILE A 66 1.63 -19.60 3.03
N THR A 67 0.43 -19.14 3.42
CA THR A 67 0.02 -19.02 4.82
C THR A 67 0.07 -20.37 5.53
N THR A 68 -0.48 -21.42 4.91
CA THR A 68 -0.44 -22.78 5.45
C THR A 68 1.01 -23.24 5.69
N PHE A 69 1.89 -23.05 4.71
CA PHE A 69 3.30 -23.45 4.83
C PHE A 69 4.04 -22.68 5.93
N VAL A 70 3.84 -21.36 6.01
CA VAL A 70 4.45 -20.52 7.04
C VAL A 70 3.97 -20.91 8.43
N LEU A 71 2.66 -21.11 8.60
CA LEU A 71 2.07 -21.52 9.88
C LEU A 71 2.52 -22.94 10.27
N PHE A 72 2.67 -23.86 9.33
CA PHE A 72 3.14 -25.20 9.60
C PHE A 72 4.63 -25.24 9.95
N ALA A 73 5.47 -24.46 9.26
CA ALA A 73 6.86 -24.29 9.66
C ALA A 73 6.99 -23.70 11.07
N PHE A 74 6.16 -22.70 11.39
CA PHE A 74 6.09 -22.11 12.72
C PHE A 74 5.61 -23.11 13.79
N TRP A 75 4.64 -23.96 13.46
CA TRP A 75 4.18 -25.05 14.31
C TRP A 75 5.30 -26.04 14.63
N ILE A 76 6.03 -26.50 13.62
CA ILE A 76 7.17 -27.42 13.81
C ILE A 76 8.24 -26.78 14.71
N LEU A 77 8.56 -25.51 14.44
CA LEU A 77 9.55 -24.75 15.21
C LEU A 77 9.16 -24.68 16.70
N LEU A 78 7.90 -24.40 17.01
CA LEU A 78 7.40 -24.30 18.38
C LEU A 78 7.23 -25.66 19.06
N SER A 79 6.71 -26.65 18.33
CA SER A 79 6.44 -27.98 18.89
C SER A 79 7.72 -28.75 19.17
N GLY A 80 8.72 -28.67 18.27
CA GLY A 80 9.97 -29.42 18.37
C GLY A 80 9.81 -30.95 18.34
N ARG A 81 8.60 -31.44 18.07
CA ARG A 81 8.24 -32.86 18.01
C ARG A 81 7.95 -33.27 16.57
N PHE A 82 8.50 -34.42 16.17
CA PHE A 82 8.39 -34.97 14.82
C PHE A 82 7.64 -36.31 14.77
N ASP A 83 6.87 -36.63 15.80
CA ASP A 83 6.02 -37.80 15.80
C ASP A 83 4.78 -37.60 14.91
N ALA A 84 4.25 -38.71 14.38
CA ALA A 84 3.16 -38.67 13.40
C ALA A 84 1.91 -37.97 13.93
N PHE A 85 1.61 -38.09 15.24
CA PHE A 85 0.45 -37.46 15.84
C PHE A 85 0.55 -35.93 15.82
N HIS A 86 1.68 -35.35 16.27
CA HIS A 86 1.87 -33.89 16.27
C HIS A 86 1.95 -33.30 14.87
N LEU A 87 2.50 -34.03 13.90
CA LEU A 87 2.55 -33.57 12.50
C LEU A 87 1.17 -33.55 11.85
N ILE A 88 0.36 -34.61 12.01
CA ILE A 88 -1.01 -34.65 11.47
C ILE A 88 -1.86 -33.56 12.10
N LEU A 89 -1.78 -33.39 13.43
CA LEU A 89 -2.50 -32.34 14.14
C LEU A 89 -2.09 -30.94 13.63
N GLY A 90 -0.79 -30.71 13.45
CA GLY A 90 -0.27 -29.46 12.91
C GLY A 90 -0.78 -29.17 11.50
N ILE A 91 -0.85 -30.17 10.62
CA ILE A 91 -1.41 -30.02 9.26
C ILE A 91 -2.89 -29.61 9.34
N ILE A 92 -3.70 -30.29 10.16
CA ILE A 92 -5.13 -30.01 10.28
C ILE A 92 -5.34 -28.59 10.83
N CYS A 93 -4.65 -28.22 11.91
CA CYS A 93 -4.78 -26.91 12.53
C CYS A 93 -4.35 -25.78 11.59
N THR A 94 -3.23 -25.94 10.90
CA THR A 94 -2.70 -24.89 10.01
C THR A 94 -3.55 -24.69 8.77
N LEU A 95 -4.12 -25.77 8.20
CA LEU A 95 -5.11 -25.69 7.13
C LEU A 95 -6.38 -24.95 7.58
N LEU A 96 -6.90 -25.28 8.77
CA LEU A 96 -8.10 -24.64 9.31
C LEU A 96 -7.87 -23.14 9.54
N VAL A 97 -6.76 -22.77 10.18
CA VAL A 97 -6.42 -21.37 10.43
C VAL A 97 -6.24 -20.63 9.10
N SER A 98 -5.47 -21.20 8.17
CA SER A 98 -5.27 -20.59 6.85
C SER A 98 -6.58 -20.42 6.09
N TYR A 99 -7.53 -21.36 6.21
CA TYR A 99 -8.83 -21.23 5.56
C TYR A 99 -9.58 -19.99 6.05
N LEU A 100 -9.53 -19.75 7.37
CA LEU A 100 -10.18 -18.59 8.00
C LEU A 100 -9.40 -17.28 7.82
N SER A 101 -8.08 -17.31 7.62
CA SER A 101 -7.20 -16.14 7.74
C SER A 101 -6.32 -15.83 6.53
N HIS A 102 -6.44 -16.55 5.40
CA HIS A 102 -5.54 -16.38 4.24
C HIS A 102 -5.53 -14.97 3.65
N ASP A 103 -6.60 -14.20 3.82
CA ASP A 103 -6.71 -12.82 3.33
C ASP A 103 -6.06 -11.79 4.25
N LEU A 104 -5.72 -12.15 5.51
CA LEU A 104 -5.17 -11.22 6.49
C LEU A 104 -3.64 -11.03 6.36
N LEU A 105 -2.90 -12.11 6.07
CA LEU A 105 -1.43 -12.08 6.13
C LEU A 105 -0.76 -11.47 4.89
N PHE A 106 -1.37 -11.61 3.70
CA PHE A 106 -0.73 -11.24 2.43
C PHE A 106 -1.63 -10.39 1.53
N ALA A 107 -2.45 -9.52 2.12
CA ALA A 107 -3.44 -8.70 1.41
C ALA A 107 -2.86 -7.92 0.21
N ASN A 108 -1.55 -7.58 0.21
CA ASN A 108 -0.93 -6.79 -0.87
C ASN A 108 0.53 -7.14 -1.22
N ILE A 109 1.03 -8.34 -0.88
CA ILE A 109 2.44 -8.68 -1.12
C ILE A 109 2.60 -9.42 -2.45
N ARG A 110 3.35 -8.83 -3.39
CA ARG A 110 3.72 -9.48 -4.67
C ARG A 110 4.82 -10.50 -4.36
N VAL A 111 4.60 -11.78 -4.69
CA VAL A 111 5.50 -12.90 -4.30
C VAL A 111 6.90 -12.82 -4.90
N GLY A 112 7.12 -12.03 -5.96
CA GLY A 112 8.48 -11.72 -6.43
C GLY A 112 9.29 -10.88 -5.43
N ASP A 113 8.60 -10.09 -4.60
CA ASP A 113 9.24 -9.18 -3.66
C ASP A 113 9.65 -9.90 -2.36
N ILE A 114 8.98 -10.99 -1.97
CA ILE A 114 9.18 -11.61 -0.65
C ILE A 114 10.61 -12.14 -0.47
N THR A 115 11.19 -12.80 -1.47
CA THR A 115 12.54 -13.36 -1.39
C THR A 115 13.59 -12.25 -1.30
N ILE A 116 13.41 -11.19 -2.08
CA ILE A 116 14.35 -10.06 -2.08
C ILE A 116 14.18 -9.24 -0.80
N ARG A 117 12.95 -8.99 -0.34
CA ARG A 117 12.65 -8.34 0.95
C ARG A 117 13.24 -9.13 2.11
N ALA A 118 13.06 -10.46 2.13
CA ALA A 118 13.67 -11.33 3.15
C ALA A 118 15.20 -11.21 3.14
N ARG A 119 15.83 -11.28 1.97
CA ARG A 119 17.28 -11.09 1.85
C ARG A 119 17.73 -9.71 2.35
N ARG A 120 17.04 -8.63 1.96
CA ARG A 120 17.35 -7.27 2.40
C ARG A 120 17.12 -7.11 3.92
N PHE A 121 16.09 -7.74 4.47
CA PHE A 121 15.80 -7.77 5.90
C PHE A 121 16.94 -8.45 6.68
N PHE A 122 17.34 -9.66 6.29
CA PHE A 122 18.46 -10.36 6.93
C PHE A 122 19.79 -9.59 6.79
N ALA A 123 20.02 -8.91 5.66
CA ALA A 123 21.18 -8.05 5.49
C ALA A 123 21.12 -6.77 6.35
N ALA A 124 19.92 -6.30 6.70
CA ALA A 124 19.71 -5.15 7.57
C ALA A 124 19.74 -5.52 9.06
N ALA A 125 19.42 -6.76 9.41
CA ALA A 125 19.28 -7.21 10.79
C ALA A 125 20.51 -6.93 11.68
N PRO A 126 21.77 -7.15 11.27
CA PRO A 126 22.93 -6.82 12.10
C PRO A 126 23.01 -5.34 12.48
N TRP A 127 22.59 -4.45 11.58
CA TRP A 127 22.57 -3.01 11.85
C TRP A 127 21.49 -2.67 12.90
N PHE A 128 20.28 -3.20 12.77
CA PHE A 128 19.21 -3.01 13.74
C PHE A 128 19.58 -3.58 15.12
N LEU A 129 20.16 -4.78 15.17
CA LEU A 129 20.66 -5.38 16.41
C LEU A 129 21.73 -4.50 17.08
N GLY A 130 22.62 -3.91 16.29
CA GLY A 130 23.58 -2.92 16.77
C GLY A 130 22.91 -1.71 17.39
N GLN A 131 21.92 -1.11 16.71
CA GLN A 131 21.16 0.03 17.24
C GLN A 131 20.45 -0.30 18.55
N ILE A 132 19.79 -1.46 18.62
CA ILE A 132 19.13 -1.95 19.83
C ILE A 132 20.15 -2.09 20.96
N PHE A 133 21.32 -2.68 20.70
CA PHE A 133 22.37 -2.84 21.71
C PHE A 133 22.91 -1.50 22.22
N LEU A 134 23.22 -0.56 21.32
CA LEU A 134 23.71 0.79 21.69
C LEU A 134 22.66 1.56 22.51
N ALA A 135 21.40 1.50 22.09
CA ALA A 135 20.31 2.16 22.78
C ALA A 135 20.03 1.54 24.17
N ASN A 136 20.15 0.21 24.32
CA ASN A 136 20.09 -0.45 25.63
C ASN A 136 21.20 0.05 26.57
N LEU A 137 22.45 0.17 26.10
CA LEU A 137 23.55 0.69 26.91
C LEU A 137 23.29 2.14 27.35
N HIS A 138 22.72 2.96 26.45
CA HIS A 138 22.36 4.35 26.76
C HIS A 138 21.29 4.43 27.85
N VAL A 139 20.21 3.64 27.73
CA VAL A 139 19.15 3.60 28.74
C VAL A 139 19.66 3.04 30.06
N ALA A 140 20.51 2.02 30.03
CA ALA A 140 21.15 1.50 31.24
C ALA A 140 21.99 2.57 31.95
N TYR A 141 22.76 3.37 31.21
CA TYR A 141 23.50 4.51 31.76
C TYR A 141 22.57 5.55 32.38
N LEU A 142 21.48 5.92 31.70
CA LEU A 142 20.48 6.87 32.22
C LEU A 142 19.83 6.37 33.52
N ALA A 143 19.45 5.10 33.57
CA ALA A 143 18.78 4.49 34.71
C ALA A 143 19.70 4.28 35.92
N LEU A 144 20.98 3.95 35.69
CA LEU A 144 21.97 3.74 36.75
C LEU A 144 22.63 5.05 37.20
N SER A 145 22.49 6.13 36.45
CA SER A 145 23.04 7.43 36.82
C SER A 145 22.26 8.01 38.00
N PRO A 146 22.90 8.29 39.15
CA PRO A 146 22.22 8.87 40.31
C PRO A 146 21.67 10.28 40.04
N LYS A 147 22.19 10.95 39.00
CA LYS A 147 21.71 12.27 38.56
C LYS A 147 20.48 12.19 37.65
N MET A 148 20.13 11.00 37.14
CA MET A 148 19.05 10.74 36.17
C MET A 148 18.90 11.86 35.12
N PRO A 149 19.90 12.08 34.25
CA PRO A 149 19.88 13.16 33.27
C PRO A 149 18.96 12.80 32.08
N ILE A 150 17.66 12.65 32.35
CA ILE A 150 16.63 12.44 31.34
C ILE A 150 16.06 13.78 30.88
N ASP A 151 15.79 13.92 29.59
CA ASP A 151 15.13 15.09 29.00
C ASP A 151 14.04 14.62 28.03
N PRO A 152 12.88 14.19 28.58
CA PRO A 152 11.81 13.61 27.79
C PRO A 152 11.17 14.65 26.86
N GLN A 153 10.98 14.27 25.60
CA GLN A 153 10.31 15.13 24.62
C GLN A 153 9.48 14.31 23.63
N ILE A 154 8.56 14.98 22.94
CA ILE A 154 7.81 14.39 21.84
C ILE A 154 8.36 14.98 20.55
N ILE A 155 8.86 14.12 19.68
CA ILE A 155 9.26 14.50 18.32
C ILE A 155 8.13 14.19 17.36
N ARG A 156 8.00 15.05 16.35
CA ARG A 156 7.08 14.87 15.24
C ARG A 156 7.87 14.96 13.93
N PHE A 157 7.74 13.95 13.09
CA PHE A 157 8.34 13.95 11.76
C PHE A 157 7.41 13.30 10.73
N LYS A 158 7.55 13.71 9.47
CA LYS A 158 6.82 13.12 8.35
C LYS A 158 7.69 12.05 7.70
N THR A 159 7.17 10.84 7.55
CA THR A 159 7.89 9.78 6.83
C THR A 159 7.76 9.94 5.32
N LYS A 160 8.80 9.54 4.59
CA LYS A 160 8.83 9.37 3.14
C LYS A 160 8.30 8.01 2.69
N LEU A 161 8.06 7.09 3.62
CA LEU A 161 7.51 5.76 3.33
C LEU A 161 6.05 5.90 2.88
N GLU A 162 5.63 5.04 1.96
CA GLU A 162 4.29 5.06 1.36
C GLU A 162 3.42 3.90 1.84
N SER A 163 4.01 2.74 2.19
CA SER A 163 3.22 1.56 2.54
C SER A 163 2.96 1.40 4.05
N ASP A 164 1.76 0.93 4.38
CA ASP A 164 1.34 0.64 5.75
C ASP A 164 2.30 -0.32 6.48
N ILE A 165 2.79 -1.34 5.77
CA ILE A 165 3.72 -2.32 6.36
C ILE A 165 5.07 -1.69 6.68
N SER A 166 5.54 -0.74 5.87
CA SER A 166 6.76 0.01 6.11
C SER A 166 6.59 0.99 7.27
N TRP A 167 5.42 1.62 7.40
CA TRP A 167 5.08 2.45 8.56
C TRP A 167 5.10 1.65 9.86
N VAL A 168 4.46 0.48 9.87
CA VAL A 168 4.45 -0.43 11.02
C VAL A 168 5.86 -0.92 11.34
N ALA A 169 6.66 -1.26 10.32
CA ALA A 169 8.03 -1.71 10.52
C ALA A 169 8.93 -0.60 11.10
N LEU A 170 8.77 0.65 10.63
CA LEU A 170 9.48 1.80 11.17
C LEU A 170 9.07 2.07 12.62
N ALA A 171 7.76 2.10 12.91
CA ALA A 171 7.22 2.32 14.26
C ALA A 171 7.75 1.29 15.27
N ASN A 172 7.72 0.01 14.89
CA ASN A 172 8.24 -1.07 15.73
C ASN A 172 9.76 -0.97 15.90
N SER A 173 10.49 -0.56 14.86
CA SER A 173 11.95 -0.37 14.96
C SER A 173 12.32 0.75 15.92
N ILE A 174 11.57 1.86 15.88
CA ILE A 174 11.73 3.00 16.82
C ILE A 174 11.38 2.57 18.24
N THR A 175 10.32 1.79 18.43
CA THR A 175 9.92 1.32 19.77
C THR A 175 10.90 0.28 20.33
N LEU A 176 11.51 -0.54 19.46
CA LEU A 176 12.51 -1.53 19.84
C LEU A 176 13.86 -0.93 20.21
N THR A 177 14.21 0.28 19.76
CA THR A 177 15.37 1.01 20.27
C THR A 177 15.03 1.62 21.62
N PRO A 178 15.60 1.12 22.74
CA PRO A 178 15.19 1.58 24.07
C PRO A 178 15.43 3.07 24.26
N GLY A 179 14.48 3.72 24.92
CA GLY A 179 14.46 5.17 25.09
C GLY A 179 13.57 5.91 24.11
N THR A 180 12.87 5.20 23.22
CA THR A 180 11.81 5.76 22.35
C THR A 180 10.56 4.91 22.34
N ILE A 181 9.40 5.55 22.15
CA ILE A 181 8.09 4.90 21.98
C ILE A 181 7.33 5.64 20.88
N THR A 182 6.87 4.93 19.85
CA THR A 182 5.94 5.50 18.87
C THR A 182 4.55 5.59 19.50
N MET A 183 4.01 6.80 19.61
CA MET A 183 2.71 7.09 20.24
C MET A 183 1.56 7.00 19.25
N ASP A 184 1.75 7.54 18.04
CA ASP A 184 0.71 7.64 17.02
C ASP A 184 1.33 7.78 15.62
N ILE A 185 0.57 7.35 14.61
CA ILE A 185 0.88 7.49 13.19
C ILE A 185 -0.37 7.99 12.49
N ARG A 186 -0.31 9.21 11.93
CA ARG A 186 -1.44 9.81 11.22
C ARG A 186 -1.02 10.27 9.84
N GLU A 187 -1.55 9.60 8.81
CA GLU A 187 -1.29 9.94 7.40
C GLU A 187 0.21 10.01 7.06
N GLY A 188 1.07 9.24 7.73
CA GLY A 188 2.53 9.31 7.59
C GLY A 188 3.24 10.36 8.45
N GLU A 189 2.54 11.05 9.36
CA GLU A 189 3.18 11.77 10.48
C GLU A 189 3.35 10.84 11.67
N PHE A 190 4.58 10.74 12.16
CA PHE A 190 4.96 9.96 13.33
C PHE A 190 5.07 10.86 14.55
N PHE A 191 4.43 10.46 15.64
CA PHE A 191 4.61 11.06 16.96
C PHE A 191 5.39 10.09 17.82
N VAL A 192 6.59 10.46 18.23
CA VAL A 192 7.48 9.60 19.00
C VAL A 192 7.87 10.28 20.29
N HIS A 193 7.67 9.58 21.40
CA HIS A 193 8.21 9.98 22.68
C HIS A 193 9.67 9.51 22.77
N ALA A 194 10.59 10.43 23.06
CA ALA A 194 12.00 10.14 23.32
C ALA A 194 12.33 10.46 24.78
N LEU A 195 13.10 9.59 25.42
CA LEU A 195 13.50 9.67 26.82
C LEU A 195 14.60 10.73 27.06
N ASP A 196 15.40 11.03 26.03
CA ASP A 196 16.52 11.96 26.07
C ASP A 196 16.75 12.66 24.72
N ARG A 197 17.40 13.83 24.75
CA ARG A 197 17.75 14.63 23.56
C ARG A 197 18.58 13.89 22.55
N LYS A 198 19.53 13.06 23.00
CA LYS A 198 20.40 12.33 22.08
C LYS A 198 19.57 11.38 21.20
N VAL A 199 18.63 10.67 21.80
CA VAL A 199 17.79 9.70 21.09
C VAL A 199 16.85 10.41 20.10
N ALA A 200 16.28 11.56 20.50
CA ALA A 200 15.49 12.40 19.61
C ALA A 200 16.29 12.90 18.39
N TYR A 201 17.54 13.32 18.62
CA TYR A 201 18.43 13.75 17.54
C TYR A 201 18.77 12.60 16.58
N ASP A 202 19.10 11.42 17.12
CA ASP A 202 19.42 10.24 16.32
C ASP A 202 18.25 9.83 15.41
N LEU A 203 17.01 9.93 15.88
CA LEU A 203 15.81 9.67 15.06
C LEU A 203 15.65 10.66 13.90
N ASN A 204 15.93 11.95 14.13
CA ASN A 204 15.86 12.97 13.09
C ASN A 204 16.93 12.80 11.99
N THR A 205 17.93 11.94 12.18
CA THR A 205 18.94 11.66 11.13
C THR A 205 18.39 10.87 9.95
N GLY A 206 17.21 10.25 10.06
CA GLY A 206 16.56 9.50 8.97
C GLY A 206 17.20 8.14 8.64
N LYS A 207 18.36 7.79 9.22
CA LYS A 207 19.09 6.55 8.90
C LYS A 207 18.27 5.27 9.08
N MET A 208 17.41 5.24 10.10
CA MET A 208 16.52 4.10 10.35
C MET A 208 15.44 3.99 9.28
N GLU A 209 14.84 5.12 8.91
CA GLU A 209 13.86 5.23 7.84
C GLU A 209 14.46 4.77 6.49
N ASP A 210 15.65 5.25 6.14
CA ASP A 210 16.35 4.84 4.91
C ASP A 210 16.57 3.32 4.86
N LYS A 211 16.91 2.71 6.01
CA LYS A 211 17.12 1.27 6.09
C LYS A 211 15.82 0.49 5.87
N ILE A 212 14.71 0.97 6.44
CA ILE A 212 13.38 0.40 6.23
C ILE A 212 12.95 0.59 4.78
N ALA A 213 13.10 1.78 4.21
CA ALA A 213 12.82 2.06 2.80
C ALA A 213 13.58 1.12 1.87
N HIS A 214 14.86 0.85 2.16
CA HIS A 214 15.64 -0.10 1.39
C HIS A 214 15.10 -1.53 1.53
N VAL A 215 14.74 -1.99 2.73
CA VAL A 215 14.19 -3.35 2.96
C VAL A 215 12.88 -3.55 2.19
N PHE A 216 11.97 -2.57 2.24
CA PHE A 216 10.67 -2.66 1.59
C PHE A 216 10.65 -2.25 0.12
N MET A 217 11.79 -1.80 -0.41
CA MET A 217 11.97 -1.33 -1.79
C MET A 217 11.24 -0.02 -2.10
N GLU A 218 10.98 0.79 -1.09
CA GLU A 218 10.41 2.14 -1.25
C GLU A 218 11.52 3.18 -1.47
N ALA A 219 12.78 2.83 -1.19
CA ALA A 219 13.93 3.69 -1.46
C ALA A 219 14.05 4.11 -2.94
N ASP A 220 13.70 3.23 -3.89
CA ASP A 220 13.85 3.51 -5.33
C ASP A 220 12.87 4.59 -5.82
N HIS A 221 11.73 4.77 -5.14
CA HIS A 221 10.78 5.86 -5.42
C HIS A 221 11.20 7.19 -4.76
N ILE A 222 11.80 7.12 -3.56
CA ILE A 222 12.26 8.30 -2.81
C ILE A 222 13.36 9.06 -3.57
N TYR A 223 14.32 8.36 -4.19
CA TYR A 223 15.36 9.01 -5.00
C TYR A 223 14.80 9.73 -6.24
N ILE A 224 13.74 9.20 -6.84
CA ILE A 224 13.10 9.84 -8.01
C ILE A 224 12.35 11.10 -7.56
N GLN A 225 11.64 11.04 -6.43
CA GLN A 225 10.93 12.18 -5.87
C GLN A 225 11.88 13.32 -5.48
N ASP A 226 12.97 13.02 -4.75
CA ASP A 226 13.95 14.02 -4.32
C ASP A 226 14.59 14.71 -5.55
N VAL A 227 14.88 13.98 -6.63
CA VAL A 227 15.39 14.56 -7.89
C VAL A 227 14.34 15.42 -8.60
N LEU A 228 13.07 14.99 -8.61
CA LEU A 228 11.97 15.73 -9.24
C LEU A 228 11.62 17.01 -8.48
N ASP A 229 11.68 16.99 -7.15
CA ASP A 229 11.44 18.16 -6.31
C ASP A 229 12.55 19.19 -6.46
N VAL A 230 13.81 18.74 -6.49
CA VAL A 230 14.95 19.60 -6.83
C VAL A 230 14.78 20.17 -8.23
N ALA A 231 14.45 19.35 -9.23
CA ALA A 231 14.21 19.82 -10.60
C ALA A 231 13.06 20.83 -10.71
N ARG A 232 11.97 20.67 -9.94
CA ARG A 232 10.88 21.63 -9.83
C ARG A 232 11.33 22.95 -9.21
N ILE A 233 12.08 22.90 -8.12
CA ILE A 233 12.60 24.09 -7.43
C ILE A 233 13.51 24.87 -8.39
N PHE A 234 14.43 24.19 -9.08
CA PHE A 234 15.28 24.83 -10.10
C PHE A 234 14.50 25.33 -11.31
N GLY A 235 13.44 24.63 -11.72
CA GLY A 235 12.55 25.07 -12.79
C GLY A 235 11.70 26.29 -12.42
N ALA A 236 11.36 26.47 -11.14
CA ALA A 236 10.63 27.63 -10.63
C ALA A 236 11.51 28.86 -10.36
N LEU A 237 12.84 28.66 -10.29
CA LEU A 237 13.84 29.72 -10.11
C LEU A 237 14.35 30.31 -11.44
N LYS A 238 13.78 29.91 -12.58
CA LYS A 238 14.12 30.39 -13.93
C LYS A 238 12.94 31.14 -14.54
#